data_AF-A0A3B0AB10-F1
#
_entry.id   AF-A0A3B0AB10-F1
#
_cell.length_a   1.000
_cell.length_b   1.000
_cell.length_c   1.000
_cell.angle_alpha   90.00
_cell.angle_beta   90.00
_cell.angle_gamma   90.00
#
_symmetry.space_group_name_H-M   'P 1'
#
loop_
_entity.id
_entity.type
_entity.pdbx_description
1 polymer ?
#
loop_
_entity_poly.entity_id
_entity_poly.type
_entity_poly.pdbx_seq_one_letter_code
_entity_poly.pdbx_strand_id
1 'polypeptide(L)'
;MRFRTVARSALASTLIAATGLVAAVAPAQAADTSTVLQGVKFVKDIAAANGRLFISASNQILVTDESGTTVGAVTGLAEPHGLAVTPDGSRLYAALNASNEIAEIDTTALTVTRRFDLAAYPYPAYVSLAGNRLWVGHGSTNSWSGGIVGLDLSAATPEPVRIASGLYGPPKIAAGGSTVVAGDTGSSPADLYVYDVSTTPATLRGVLDGHDNSFMYLKDITITADGSRAITAFDSPYRYDIWDTASLTRVGAYGEEPTFVGFPQAVALSPDGAHVIGARASRDRIELAGPRIGVYDAATTTKRHTADNPAGQVVEGAITFSGTDAFTVLYEMSTGRYTLWRLRGATLAASSVTVTAPATGTALVPLTVTGRLTLSDGSVPGAQPVVVTRRHPDGTSATLAPVTTATDGTFSLTDTPPVGGTVHYDVLWDGNSAFRWSQATATVEVARQPATLSLTGPSAASTNRNLRFSGVLETPGRALAPGTTLTVTRILNGEDITTVYLPAVTPAADGTFRFTDTPGAAGEYTYTVRWDGDATFLHARADHVVVVG
;
A
#
# COMPACT_ATOMS: atom_id res chain seq x y z
N MET A 1 64.85 -21.85 30.87
CA MET A 1 64.82 -22.35 29.47
C MET A 1 64.09 -21.29 28.65
N ARG A 2 64.70 -20.32 27.96
CA ARG A 2 65.50 -20.39 26.71
C ARG A 2 65.03 -21.49 25.76
N PHE A 3 64.42 -21.09 24.63
CA PHE A 3 64.92 -21.40 23.28
C PHE A 3 64.52 -20.28 22.29
N ARG A 4 65.53 -19.80 21.56
CA ARG A 4 65.47 -19.02 20.31
C ARG A 4 65.51 -20.02 19.15
N THR A 5 64.81 -19.78 18.03
CA THR A 5 65.33 -19.96 16.64
C THR A 5 64.28 -19.46 15.63
N VAL A 6 64.54 -18.38 14.87
CA VAL A 6 65.14 -18.25 13.53
C VAL A 6 64.10 -18.14 12.41
N ALA A 7 64.32 -17.11 11.60
CA ALA A 7 63.55 -16.64 10.46
C ALA A 7 63.36 -17.65 9.32
N ARG A 8 62.31 -17.43 8.52
CA ARG A 8 62.35 -17.59 7.06
C ARG A 8 61.34 -16.66 6.40
N SER A 9 61.87 -15.65 5.74
CA SER A 9 61.22 -14.87 4.70
C SER A 9 60.94 -15.76 3.50
N ALA A 10 59.71 -15.69 2.98
CA ALA A 10 59.38 -16.09 1.62
C ALA A 10 58.44 -15.01 1.04
N LEU A 11 58.98 -14.22 0.12
CA LEU A 11 58.22 -13.41 -0.83
C LEU A 11 57.56 -14.36 -1.84
N ALA A 12 56.25 -14.21 -2.08
CA ALA A 12 55.67 -14.33 -3.42
C ALA A 12 54.15 -14.03 -3.42
N SER A 13 53.79 -13.09 -4.30
CA SER A 13 52.55 -13.06 -5.09
C SER A 13 51.26 -12.55 -4.45
N THR A 14 50.99 -11.27 -4.74
CA THR A 14 49.66 -10.68 -4.90
C THR A 14 48.68 -11.59 -5.65
N LEU A 15 47.51 -11.84 -5.04
CA LEU A 15 46.26 -12.04 -5.77
C LEU A 15 45.23 -11.08 -5.18
N ILE A 16 44.94 -10.01 -5.92
CA ILE A 16 43.80 -9.15 -5.68
C ILE A 16 42.56 -9.99 -5.99
N ALA A 17 41.99 -10.62 -4.97
CA ALA A 17 40.61 -11.07 -5.02
C ALA A 17 39.75 -9.85 -4.68
N ALA A 18 39.48 -9.02 -5.68
CA ALA A 18 38.32 -8.13 -5.64
C ALA A 18 37.08 -9.03 -5.67
N THR A 19 36.70 -9.58 -4.52
CA THR A 19 35.39 -10.17 -4.34
C THR A 19 34.41 -9.01 -4.46
N GLY A 20 33.88 -8.83 -5.68
CA GLY A 20 32.69 -8.05 -5.91
C GLY A 20 31.62 -8.61 -4.99
N LEU A 21 31.37 -7.90 -3.89
CA LEU A 21 30.22 -8.14 -3.06
C LEU A 21 29.03 -7.74 -3.93
N VAL A 22 28.45 -8.71 -4.65
CA VAL A 22 27.11 -8.55 -5.18
C VAL A 22 26.23 -8.51 -3.94
N ALA A 23 26.04 -7.32 -3.39
CA ALA A 23 25.01 -7.09 -2.40
C ALA A 23 23.72 -7.53 -3.08
N ALA A 24 23.15 -8.64 -2.60
CA ALA A 24 21.79 -9.00 -2.93
C ALA A 24 20.95 -7.77 -2.59
N VAL A 25 20.41 -7.10 -3.61
CA VAL A 25 19.50 -5.98 -3.40
C VAL A 25 18.32 -6.59 -2.65
N ALA A 26 18.18 -6.23 -1.37
CA ALA A 26 17.00 -6.59 -0.61
C ALA A 26 15.76 -6.18 -1.42
N PRO A 27 14.70 -7.00 -1.47
CA PRO A 27 13.51 -6.61 -2.21
C PRO A 27 13.05 -5.24 -1.70
N ALA A 28 12.81 -4.32 -2.64
CA ALA A 28 12.34 -2.97 -2.35
C ALA A 28 11.09 -3.02 -1.46
N GLN A 29 11.16 -2.32 -0.33
CA GLN A 29 10.21 -2.47 0.78
C GLN A 29 9.57 -1.14 1.17
N ALA A 30 9.87 -0.02 0.51
CA ALA A 30 9.47 1.29 1.01
C ALA A 30 8.04 1.73 0.60
N ALA A 31 7.35 0.96 -0.23
CA ALA A 31 5.97 1.25 -0.60
C ALA A 31 5.03 1.27 0.62
N ASP A 32 3.90 1.97 0.48
CA ASP A 32 2.83 1.91 1.48
C ASP A 32 2.34 0.48 1.64
N THR A 33 1.97 0.12 2.87
CA THR A 33 1.58 -1.26 3.20
C THR A 33 0.20 -1.32 3.80
N SER A 34 -0.52 -2.38 3.48
CA SER A 34 -1.82 -2.73 4.07
C SER A 34 -1.71 -4.09 4.75
N THR A 35 -1.92 -4.14 6.05
CA THR A 35 -1.76 -5.36 6.87
C THR A 35 -3.07 -5.67 7.59
N VAL A 36 -3.64 -6.86 7.36
CA VAL A 36 -4.88 -7.28 8.05
C VAL A 36 -4.63 -7.47 9.54
N LEU A 37 -5.43 -6.81 10.38
CA LEU A 37 -5.40 -6.93 11.83
C LEU A 37 -6.16 -8.18 12.27
N GLN A 38 -5.40 -9.23 12.64
CA GLN A 38 -5.97 -10.53 12.98
C GLN A 38 -6.79 -10.49 14.27
N GLY A 39 -7.96 -11.12 14.27
CA GLY A 39 -8.81 -11.25 15.46
C GLY A 39 -9.53 -9.97 15.89
N VAL A 40 -9.45 -8.89 15.11
CA VAL A 40 -10.13 -7.62 15.37
C VAL A 40 -11.52 -7.63 14.75
N LYS A 41 -12.54 -7.35 15.56
CA LYS A 41 -13.94 -7.32 15.11
C LYS A 41 -14.54 -5.93 15.05
N PHE A 42 -13.90 -4.97 15.73
CA PHE A 42 -14.42 -3.62 15.86
C PHE A 42 -13.26 -2.71 16.25
N VAL A 43 -13.14 -1.55 15.62
CA VAL A 43 -12.14 -0.53 15.94
C VAL A 43 -12.83 0.81 16.12
N LYS A 44 -12.38 1.58 17.13
CA LYS A 44 -12.85 2.94 17.37
C LYS A 44 -11.78 4.00 17.15
N ASP A 45 -10.53 3.71 17.48
CA ASP A 45 -9.45 4.69 17.49
C ASP A 45 -8.08 4.02 17.36
N ILE A 46 -7.07 4.82 17.02
CA ILE A 46 -5.66 4.43 16.94
C ILE A 46 -4.77 5.54 17.49
N ALA A 47 -3.79 5.17 18.29
CA ALA A 47 -2.73 6.07 18.76
C ALA A 47 -1.36 5.42 18.60
N ALA A 48 -0.31 6.24 18.48
CA ALA A 48 1.06 5.76 18.40
C ALA A 48 1.88 6.19 19.61
N ALA A 49 2.75 5.31 20.09
CA ALA A 49 3.76 5.61 21.10
C ALA A 49 4.97 4.70 20.94
N ASN A 50 6.18 5.27 20.98
CA ASN A 50 7.44 4.52 21.05
C ASN A 50 7.58 3.40 19.99
N GLY A 51 7.20 3.69 18.73
CA GLY A 51 7.25 2.73 17.61
C GLY A 51 6.21 1.61 17.66
N ARG A 52 5.17 1.76 18.49
CA ARG A 52 4.01 0.87 18.60
C ARG A 52 2.73 1.62 18.28
N LEU A 53 1.76 0.87 17.80
CA LEU A 53 0.40 1.34 17.55
C LEU A 53 -0.55 0.68 18.53
N PHE A 54 -1.41 1.48 19.15
CA PHE A 54 -2.43 1.09 20.11
C PHE A 54 -3.78 1.29 19.45
N ILE A 55 -4.52 0.20 19.25
CA ILE A 55 -5.77 0.19 18.49
C ILE A 55 -6.88 -0.23 19.44
N SER A 56 -7.85 0.64 19.70
CA SER A 56 -8.98 0.29 20.56
C SER A 56 -9.88 -0.70 19.82
N ALA A 57 -9.98 -1.92 20.36
CA ALA A 57 -10.53 -3.06 19.64
C ALA A 57 -11.41 -3.95 20.53
N SER A 58 -12.73 -3.89 20.33
CA SER A 58 -13.70 -4.67 21.11
C SER A 58 -13.57 -4.44 22.63
N ASN A 59 -13.03 -5.40 23.41
CA ASN A 59 -12.83 -5.29 24.88
C ASN A 59 -11.34 -5.30 25.28
N GLN A 60 -10.50 -4.75 24.40
CA GLN A 60 -9.06 -4.66 24.58
C GLN A 60 -8.49 -3.50 23.78
N ILE A 61 -7.23 -3.19 24.03
CA ILE A 61 -6.41 -2.40 23.10
C ILE A 61 -5.41 -3.36 22.48
N LEU A 62 -5.52 -3.59 21.18
CA LEU A 62 -4.55 -4.37 20.42
C LEU A 62 -3.29 -3.52 20.22
N VAL A 63 -2.12 -4.12 20.40
CA VAL A 63 -0.83 -3.45 20.21
C VAL A 63 -0.08 -4.11 19.06
N THR A 64 0.26 -3.32 18.05
CA THR A 64 1.09 -3.77 16.92
C THR A 64 2.40 -2.99 16.88
N ASP A 65 3.40 -3.56 16.20
CA ASP A 65 4.47 -2.73 15.64
C ASP A 65 3.95 -1.94 14.42
N GLU A 66 4.80 -1.09 13.85
CA GLU A 66 4.47 -0.29 12.68
C GLU A 66 4.36 -1.11 11.38
N SER A 67 4.70 -2.39 11.36
CA SER A 67 4.43 -3.28 10.22
C SER A 67 3.00 -3.84 10.25
N GLY A 68 2.29 -3.66 11.37
CA GLY A 68 1.00 -4.26 11.66
C GLY A 68 1.10 -5.66 12.28
N THR A 69 2.30 -6.08 12.71
CA THR A 69 2.48 -7.33 13.44
C THR A 69 2.05 -7.14 14.88
N THR A 70 1.14 -7.98 15.39
CA THR A 70 0.71 -7.93 16.78
C THR A 70 1.87 -8.25 17.72
N VAL A 71 2.15 -7.33 18.65
CA VAL A 71 3.19 -7.48 19.68
C VAL A 71 2.63 -7.58 21.10
N GLY A 72 1.32 -7.35 21.28
CA GLY A 72 0.65 -7.52 22.56
C GLY A 72 -0.79 -7.04 22.55
N ALA A 73 -1.42 -7.05 23.72
CA ALA A 73 -2.73 -6.46 23.93
C ALA A 73 -2.90 -6.08 25.40
N VAL A 74 -3.69 -5.04 25.66
CA VAL A 74 -4.17 -4.68 27.01
C VAL A 74 -5.60 -5.17 27.14
N THR A 75 -5.81 -6.18 28.00
CA THR A 75 -7.11 -6.84 28.19
C THR A 75 -7.84 -6.34 29.45
N GLY A 76 -9.09 -6.77 29.65
CA GLY A 76 -9.88 -6.38 30.82
C GLY A 76 -10.40 -4.95 30.71
N LEU A 77 -10.58 -4.46 29.48
CA LEU A 77 -11.12 -3.15 29.18
C LEU A 77 -12.57 -3.32 28.70
N ALA A 78 -13.48 -2.47 29.17
CA ALA A 78 -14.88 -2.52 28.80
C ALA A 78 -15.13 -1.50 27.68
N GLU A 79 -15.17 -1.97 26.44
CA GLU A 79 -15.37 -1.15 25.23
C GLU A 79 -14.49 0.13 25.19
N PRO A 80 -13.15 0.00 25.11
CA PRO A 80 -12.29 1.16 24.89
C PRO A 80 -12.70 1.88 23.59
N HIS A 81 -12.94 3.18 23.69
CA HIS A 81 -13.26 4.06 22.56
C HIS A 81 -12.04 4.92 22.21
N GLY A 82 -12.05 6.20 22.60
CA GLY A 82 -10.98 7.15 22.33
C GLY A 82 -9.73 6.87 23.14
N LEU A 83 -8.59 7.20 22.54
CA LEU A 83 -7.25 6.98 23.05
C LEU A 83 -6.47 8.31 23.08
N ALA A 84 -5.72 8.56 24.15
CA ALA A 84 -4.82 9.70 24.24
C ALA A 84 -3.47 9.29 24.85
N VAL A 85 -2.37 9.60 24.16
CA VAL A 85 -1.01 9.25 24.57
C VAL A 85 -0.31 10.48 25.15
N THR A 86 0.44 10.32 26.23
CA THR A 86 1.26 11.40 26.78
C THR A 86 2.40 11.79 25.84
N PRO A 87 2.88 13.05 25.84
CA PRO A 87 3.93 13.48 24.90
C PRO A 87 5.23 12.67 24.95
N ASP A 88 5.56 12.10 26.11
CA ASP A 88 6.72 11.21 26.32
C ASP A 88 6.46 9.75 25.86
N GLY A 89 5.25 9.46 25.39
CA GLY A 89 4.80 8.13 24.97
C GLY A 89 4.70 7.11 26.10
N SER A 90 4.92 7.47 27.36
CA SER A 90 5.01 6.50 28.48
C SER A 90 3.63 6.00 28.93
N ARG A 91 2.59 6.80 28.72
CA ARG A 91 1.23 6.51 29.18
C ARG A 91 0.21 6.70 28.09
N LEU A 92 -0.81 5.84 28.14
CA LEU A 92 -1.99 5.88 27.29
C LEU A 92 -3.23 5.95 28.19
N TYR A 93 -4.17 6.84 27.86
CA TYR A 93 -5.48 6.93 28.47
C TYR A 93 -6.53 6.40 27.51
N ALA A 94 -7.44 5.58 28.02
CA ALA A 94 -8.53 5.00 27.24
C ALA A 94 -9.87 5.28 27.91
N ALA A 95 -10.83 5.81 27.14
CA ALA A 95 -12.22 5.92 27.57
C ALA A 95 -12.90 4.55 27.51
N LEU A 96 -13.30 4.01 28.65
CA LEU A 96 -14.00 2.74 28.77
C LEU A 96 -15.50 3.00 28.81
N ASN A 97 -16.13 2.92 27.64
CA ASN A 97 -17.50 3.35 27.45
C ASN A 97 -18.49 2.56 28.32
N ALA A 98 -18.35 1.24 28.32
CA ALA A 98 -19.30 0.35 28.98
C ALA A 98 -19.14 0.28 30.51
N SER A 99 -17.97 0.62 31.06
CA SER A 99 -17.74 0.67 32.52
C SER A 99 -17.82 2.06 33.14
N ASN A 100 -17.99 3.12 32.33
CA ASN A 100 -17.96 4.52 32.79
C ASN A 100 -16.65 4.87 33.50
N GLU A 101 -15.51 4.48 32.93
CA GLU A 101 -14.20 4.72 33.51
C GLU A 101 -13.22 5.28 32.47
N ILE A 102 -12.14 5.89 32.94
CA ILE A 102 -10.91 6.06 32.16
C ILE A 102 -9.86 5.08 32.71
N ALA A 103 -9.18 4.34 31.84
CA ALA A 103 -7.99 3.56 32.20
C ALA A 103 -6.71 4.31 31.85
N GLU A 104 -5.77 4.41 32.79
CA GLU A 104 -4.37 4.78 32.52
C GLU A 104 -3.55 3.51 32.33
N ILE A 105 -2.75 3.48 31.27
CA ILE A 105 -2.04 2.31 30.79
C ILE A 105 -0.57 2.67 30.62
N ASP A 106 0.32 1.82 31.12
CA ASP A 106 1.76 1.88 30.80
C ASP A 106 1.99 1.29 29.40
N THR A 107 2.55 2.08 28.48
CA THR A 107 2.71 1.70 27.07
C THR A 107 3.84 0.69 26.83
N THR A 108 4.74 0.53 27.80
CA THR A 108 5.85 -0.42 27.74
C THR A 108 5.43 -1.76 28.32
N ALA A 109 4.90 -1.75 29.54
CA ALA A 109 4.45 -2.92 30.28
C ALA A 109 3.10 -3.48 29.79
N LEU A 110 2.32 -2.66 29.07
CA LEU A 110 0.98 -3.01 28.56
C LEU A 110 0.00 -3.37 29.68
N THR A 111 0.05 -2.65 30.79
CA THR A 111 -0.77 -2.87 31.98
C THR A 111 -1.53 -1.62 32.37
N VAL A 112 -2.77 -1.81 32.86
CA VAL A 112 -3.55 -0.73 33.49
C VAL A 112 -2.92 -0.38 34.84
N THR A 113 -2.55 0.88 35.04
CA THR A 113 -1.90 1.40 36.26
C THR A 113 -2.90 2.11 37.17
N ARG A 114 -3.90 2.80 36.60
CA ARG A 114 -4.99 3.46 37.34
C ARG A 114 -6.33 3.34 36.59
N ARG A 115 -7.43 3.43 37.32
CA ARG A 115 -8.79 3.63 36.79
C ARG A 115 -9.39 4.86 37.45
N PHE A 116 -10.05 5.70 36.67
CA PHE A 116 -10.75 6.88 37.13
C PHE A 116 -12.25 6.68 36.93
N ASP A 117 -13.01 6.77 38.02
CA ASP A 117 -14.46 6.57 38.02
C ASP A 117 -15.17 7.80 37.43
N LEU A 118 -16.00 7.57 36.41
CA LEU A 118 -16.86 8.54 35.77
C LEU A 118 -18.33 8.15 35.86
N ALA A 119 -18.77 7.39 36.87
CA ALA A 119 -20.17 6.95 37.00
C ALA A 119 -21.20 8.10 36.93
N ALA A 120 -20.85 9.31 37.40
CA ALA A 120 -21.68 10.50 37.30
C ALA A 120 -21.73 11.14 35.88
N TYR A 121 -20.89 10.66 34.97
CA TYR A 121 -20.63 11.14 33.62
C TYR A 121 -20.57 9.95 32.64
N PRO A 122 -21.72 9.27 32.43
CA PRO A 122 -21.74 7.96 31.79
C PRO A 122 -21.32 8.01 30.31
N TYR A 123 -20.90 6.86 29.80
CA TYR A 123 -20.51 6.62 28.41
C TYR A 123 -19.38 7.55 27.92
N PRO A 124 -18.21 7.56 28.58
CA PRO A 124 -17.05 8.27 28.06
C PRO A 124 -16.68 7.70 26.68
N ALA A 125 -16.39 8.56 25.71
CA ALA A 125 -16.14 8.12 24.33
C ALA A 125 -14.90 8.76 23.70
N TYR A 126 -14.66 10.04 23.95
CA TYR A 126 -13.56 10.77 23.33
C TYR A 126 -12.68 11.38 24.42
N VAL A 127 -11.36 11.36 24.21
CA VAL A 127 -10.38 11.84 25.17
C VAL A 127 -9.31 12.68 24.48
N SER A 128 -8.81 13.71 25.16
CA SER A 128 -7.72 14.54 24.66
C SER A 128 -6.89 15.10 25.82
N LEU A 129 -5.56 15.21 25.63
CA LEU A 129 -4.62 15.70 26.64
C LEU A 129 -4.19 17.13 26.31
N ALA A 130 -4.13 17.99 27.34
CA ALA A 130 -3.41 19.26 27.30
C ALA A 130 -2.61 19.42 28.59
N GLY A 131 -1.28 19.29 28.50
CA GLY A 131 -0.40 19.22 29.66
C GLY A 131 -0.78 18.07 30.60
N ASN A 132 -0.94 18.35 31.89
CA ASN A 132 -1.36 17.37 32.90
C ASN A 132 -2.88 17.22 33.03
N ARG A 133 -3.67 17.75 32.09
CA ARG A 133 -5.13 17.61 32.11
C ARG A 133 -5.60 16.66 31.02
N LEU A 134 -6.47 15.74 31.42
CA LEU A 134 -7.23 14.89 30.50
C LEU A 134 -8.65 15.43 30.40
N TRP A 135 -9.09 15.68 29.18
CA TRP A 135 -10.46 16.07 28.88
C TRP A 135 -11.21 14.86 28.33
N VAL A 136 -12.48 14.72 28.71
CA VAL A 136 -13.31 13.58 28.35
C VAL A 136 -14.67 14.06 27.85
N GLY A 137 -15.02 13.70 26.62
CA GLY A 137 -16.37 13.80 26.08
C GLY A 137 -17.17 12.55 26.45
N HIS A 138 -18.35 12.74 27.05
CA HIS A 138 -19.19 11.66 27.58
C HIS A 138 -20.67 11.90 27.27
N GLY A 139 -21.48 10.86 27.40
CA GLY A 139 -22.95 10.91 27.23
C GLY A 139 -23.47 9.85 26.25
N SER A 140 -24.77 9.61 26.27
CA SER A 140 -25.40 8.69 25.32
C SER A 140 -25.60 9.36 23.96
N THR A 141 -25.39 8.61 22.89
CA THR A 141 -25.67 9.08 21.52
C THR A 141 -27.15 9.49 21.38
N ASN A 142 -27.41 10.60 20.68
CA ASN A 142 -28.75 11.07 20.29
C ASN A 142 -29.71 11.29 21.48
N SER A 143 -29.21 11.84 22.59
CA SER A 143 -29.97 11.88 23.85
C SER A 143 -29.93 13.22 24.59
N TRP A 144 -29.16 14.20 24.11
CA TRP A 144 -28.91 15.46 24.80
C TRP A 144 -28.32 15.30 26.22
N SER A 145 -27.74 14.13 26.52
CA SER A 145 -27.03 13.85 27.79
C SER A 145 -25.52 14.07 27.70
N GLY A 146 -25.05 14.64 26.59
CA GLY A 146 -23.66 14.91 26.31
C GLY A 146 -23.04 15.93 27.26
N GLY A 147 -21.75 15.78 27.53
CA GLY A 147 -21.00 16.70 28.35
C GLY A 147 -19.49 16.52 28.23
N ILE A 148 -18.77 17.41 28.92
CA ILE A 148 -17.32 17.42 28.98
C ILE A 148 -16.90 17.49 30.46
N VAL A 149 -15.95 16.64 30.83
CA VAL A 149 -15.26 16.72 32.13
C VAL A 149 -13.74 16.83 31.94
N GLY A 150 -13.08 17.44 32.92
CA GLY A 150 -11.63 17.47 33.04
C GLY A 150 -11.12 16.71 34.26
N LEU A 151 -9.97 16.07 34.12
CA LEU A 151 -9.24 15.39 35.17
C LEU A 151 -7.84 16.01 35.29
N ASP A 152 -7.45 16.41 36.50
CA ASP A 152 -6.08 16.82 36.80
C ASP A 152 -5.22 15.59 37.12
N LEU A 153 -4.40 15.15 36.18
CA LEU A 153 -3.59 13.95 36.29
C LEU A 153 -2.42 14.09 37.26
N SER A 154 -2.11 15.31 37.71
CA SER A 154 -1.10 15.56 38.75
C SER A 154 -1.60 15.25 40.15
N ALA A 155 -2.92 15.20 40.35
CA ALA A 155 -3.51 14.77 41.60
C ALA A 155 -3.30 13.27 41.82
N ALA A 156 -3.09 12.88 43.08
CA ALA A 156 -3.00 11.47 43.47
C ALA A 156 -4.31 10.73 43.12
N THR A 157 -5.44 11.40 43.35
CA THR A 157 -6.80 10.96 43.03
C THR A 157 -7.49 12.03 42.18
N PRO A 158 -7.34 11.98 40.84
CA PRO A 158 -8.00 12.92 39.94
C PRO A 158 -9.52 12.81 40.05
N GLU A 159 -10.17 13.92 40.41
CA GLU A 159 -11.64 14.01 40.46
C GLU A 159 -12.15 14.69 39.18
N PRO A 160 -13.22 14.17 38.56
CA PRO A 160 -13.80 14.76 37.35
C PRO A 160 -14.48 16.10 37.66
N VAL A 161 -14.08 17.15 36.93
CA VAL A 161 -14.66 18.48 37.00
C VAL A 161 -15.50 18.73 35.74
N ARG A 162 -16.80 18.97 35.90
CA ARG A 162 -17.70 19.30 34.79
C ARG A 162 -17.35 20.64 34.16
N ILE A 163 -17.26 20.65 32.83
CA ILE A 163 -17.09 21.86 32.01
C ILE A 163 -18.39 22.18 31.27
N ALA A 164 -19.00 21.17 30.66
CA ALA A 164 -20.16 21.32 29.80
C ALA A 164 -21.16 20.19 30.02
N SER A 165 -22.43 20.46 29.77
CA SER A 165 -23.51 19.48 29.78
C SER A 165 -24.65 19.92 28.86
N GLY A 166 -25.51 18.99 28.46
CA GLY A 166 -26.64 19.26 27.58
C GLY A 166 -26.26 19.28 26.10
N LEU A 167 -25.14 18.65 25.75
CA LEU A 167 -24.71 18.47 24.35
C LEU A 167 -25.45 17.27 23.74
N TYR A 168 -25.56 17.20 22.42
CA TYR A 168 -26.41 16.21 21.73
C TYR A 168 -26.07 14.74 22.07
N GLY A 169 -24.78 14.46 22.19
CA GLY A 169 -24.21 13.18 22.58
C GLY A 169 -22.79 13.38 23.11
N PRO A 170 -21.97 12.32 23.21
CA PRO A 170 -20.58 12.49 23.62
C PRO A 170 -19.85 13.33 22.56
N PRO A 171 -19.34 14.54 22.89
CA PRO A 171 -18.72 15.39 21.88
C PRO A 171 -17.32 14.87 21.54
N LYS A 172 -16.92 14.96 20.27
CA LYS A 172 -15.50 14.82 19.90
C LYS A 172 -14.75 16.02 20.44
N ILE A 173 -13.59 15.79 21.03
CA ILE A 173 -12.83 16.82 21.75
C ILE A 173 -11.37 16.86 21.31
N ALA A 174 -10.81 18.06 21.21
CA ALA A 174 -9.39 18.31 21.03
C ALA A 174 -8.95 19.42 21.98
N ALA A 175 -7.80 19.24 22.64
CA ALA A 175 -7.27 20.19 23.62
C ALA A 175 -5.83 20.58 23.33
N GLY A 176 -5.51 21.85 23.52
CA GLY A 176 -4.18 22.43 23.33
C GLY A 176 -4.06 23.72 24.13
N GLY A 177 -2.89 23.96 24.72
CA GLY A 177 -2.70 25.09 25.64
C GLY A 177 -3.80 25.15 26.73
N SER A 178 -4.50 26.28 26.78
CA SER A 178 -5.66 26.50 27.65
C SER A 178 -7.00 26.49 26.90
N THR A 179 -7.06 25.80 25.76
CA THR A 179 -8.25 25.71 24.90
C THR A 179 -8.72 24.27 24.79
N VAL A 180 -10.03 24.07 24.93
CA VAL A 180 -10.72 22.84 24.55
C VAL A 180 -11.73 23.17 23.46
N VAL A 181 -11.66 22.46 22.33
CA VAL A 181 -12.68 22.52 21.30
C VAL A 181 -13.45 21.21 21.30
N ALA A 182 -14.77 21.31 21.27
CA ALA A 182 -15.68 20.19 21.32
C ALA A 182 -16.72 20.33 20.21
N GLY A 183 -17.12 19.23 19.58
CA GLY A 183 -18.19 19.30 18.59
C GLY A 183 -19.14 18.12 18.66
N ASP A 184 -20.39 18.41 18.31
CA ASP A 184 -21.46 17.42 18.33
C ASP A 184 -21.24 16.35 17.27
N THR A 185 -21.31 15.09 17.69
CA THR A 185 -21.22 13.94 16.79
C THR A 185 -22.61 13.47 16.39
N GLY A 186 -22.80 13.09 15.13
CA GLY A 186 -24.06 12.50 14.67
C GLY A 186 -25.18 13.51 14.35
N SER A 187 -24.92 14.81 14.51
CA SER A 187 -25.84 15.89 14.17
C SER A 187 -25.58 16.49 12.78
N SER A 188 -26.62 17.05 12.18
CA SER A 188 -26.56 17.86 10.97
C SER A 188 -27.69 18.89 10.98
N PRO A 189 -27.40 20.19 11.20
CA PRO A 189 -26.07 20.75 11.45
C PRO A 189 -25.47 20.30 12.79
N ALA A 190 -24.14 20.28 12.90
CA ALA A 190 -23.39 20.03 14.12
C ALA A 190 -22.66 21.30 14.56
N ASP A 191 -22.73 21.65 15.85
CA ASP A 191 -22.06 22.82 16.41
C ASP A 191 -20.65 22.51 16.90
N LEU A 192 -19.79 23.53 16.94
CA LEU A 192 -18.50 23.49 17.64
C LEU A 192 -18.48 24.51 18.78
N TYR A 193 -18.08 24.03 19.95
CA TYR A 193 -17.95 24.78 21.18
C TYR A 193 -16.48 24.99 21.50
N VAL A 194 -16.09 26.23 21.79
CA VAL A 194 -14.72 26.56 22.17
C VAL A 194 -14.69 27.05 23.62
N TYR A 195 -13.95 26.36 24.47
CA TYR A 195 -13.81 26.67 25.89
C TYR A 195 -12.41 27.16 26.22
N ASP A 196 -12.35 28.19 27.05
CA ASP A 196 -11.17 28.56 27.80
C ASP A 196 -11.14 27.78 29.11
N VAL A 197 -10.10 26.97 29.28
CA VAL A 197 -9.91 26.09 30.44
C VAL A 197 -8.75 26.54 31.34
N SER A 198 -8.30 27.79 31.20
CA SER A 198 -7.28 28.39 32.07
C SER A 198 -7.74 28.54 33.52
N THR A 199 -9.05 28.64 33.74
CA THR A 199 -9.68 28.76 35.07
C THR A 199 -10.62 27.59 35.38
N THR A 200 -11.05 27.51 36.64
CA THR A 200 -12.11 26.59 37.07
C THR A 200 -13.17 27.38 37.84
N PRO A 201 -14.42 27.46 37.36
CA PRO A 201 -14.96 26.77 36.18
C PRO A 201 -14.35 27.28 34.87
N ALA A 202 -14.39 26.41 33.84
CA ALA A 202 -14.02 26.78 32.49
C ALA A 202 -15.06 27.75 31.90
N THR A 203 -14.63 28.58 30.95
CA THR A 203 -15.47 29.61 30.33
C THR A 203 -15.76 29.23 28.88
N LEU A 204 -17.03 29.23 28.47
CA LEU A 204 -17.38 29.10 27.04
C LEU A 204 -16.96 30.39 26.34
N ARG A 205 -16.00 30.30 25.43
CA ARG A 205 -15.54 31.42 24.60
C ARG A 205 -16.56 31.72 23.50
N GLY A 206 -17.17 30.69 22.93
CA GLY A 206 -18.30 30.84 22.01
C GLY A 206 -18.62 29.55 21.27
N VAL A 207 -19.59 29.67 20.36
CA VAL A 207 -20.11 28.57 19.54
C VAL A 207 -19.98 28.97 18.07
N LEU A 208 -19.41 28.07 17.27
CA LEU A 208 -19.48 28.13 15.81
C LEU A 208 -20.72 27.35 15.40
N ASP A 209 -21.74 28.09 14.98
CA ASP A 209 -23.04 27.54 14.60
C ASP A 209 -22.93 26.68 13.33
N GLY A 210 -23.42 25.45 13.40
CA GLY A 210 -23.33 24.50 12.29
C GLY A 210 -24.24 24.84 11.11
N HIS A 211 -25.32 25.57 11.32
CA HIS A 211 -26.21 26.04 10.24
C HIS A 211 -25.51 27.13 9.42
N ASP A 212 -24.91 28.11 10.09
CA ASP A 212 -24.19 29.21 9.43
C ASP A 212 -22.97 28.74 8.64
N ASN A 213 -22.34 27.64 9.08
CA ASN A 213 -21.13 27.10 8.49
C ASN A 213 -21.34 25.81 7.68
N SER A 214 -22.58 25.34 7.55
CA SER A 214 -22.95 24.10 6.83
C SER A 214 -22.21 22.84 7.33
N PHE A 215 -21.99 22.76 8.64
CA PHE A 215 -21.31 21.65 9.32
C PHE A 215 -22.21 20.42 9.38
N MET A 216 -22.03 19.49 8.45
CA MET A 216 -22.74 18.21 8.48
C MET A 216 -21.83 17.15 9.08
N TYR A 217 -22.29 16.48 10.14
CA TYR A 217 -21.66 15.31 10.75
C TYR A 217 -20.16 15.48 11.04
N LEU A 218 -19.81 15.95 12.24
CA LEU A 218 -18.41 15.98 12.67
C LEU A 218 -17.85 14.55 12.73
N LYS A 219 -16.80 14.31 11.95
CA LYS A 219 -16.07 13.03 11.91
C LYS A 219 -14.82 13.06 12.74
N ASP A 220 -14.12 14.19 12.78
CA ASP A 220 -12.90 14.30 13.58
C ASP A 220 -12.48 15.75 13.82
N ILE A 221 -11.65 15.96 14.83
CA ILE A 221 -11.11 17.27 15.19
C ILE A 221 -9.70 17.11 15.77
N THR A 222 -8.79 18.00 15.37
CA THR A 222 -7.48 18.16 16.00
C THR A 222 -7.21 19.64 16.29
N ILE A 223 -6.20 19.93 17.11
CA ILE A 223 -5.85 21.29 17.53
C ILE A 223 -4.33 21.43 17.64
N THR A 224 -3.79 22.62 17.37
CA THR A 224 -2.38 22.91 17.60
C THR A 224 -2.04 22.84 19.09
N ALA A 225 -0.80 22.48 19.41
CA ALA A 225 -0.35 22.27 20.79
C ALA A 225 -0.52 23.51 21.70
N ASP A 226 -0.44 24.71 21.12
CA ASP A 226 -0.68 25.99 21.79
C ASP A 226 -2.17 26.33 21.95
N GLY A 227 -3.06 25.56 21.32
CA GLY A 227 -4.50 25.75 21.33
C GLY A 227 -5.02 26.85 20.42
N SER A 228 -4.18 27.44 19.54
CA SER A 228 -4.55 28.61 18.74
C SER A 228 -5.34 28.27 17.47
N ARG A 229 -5.18 27.07 16.92
CA ARG A 229 -5.86 26.62 15.70
C ARG A 229 -6.53 25.27 15.90
N ALA A 230 -7.82 25.19 15.59
CA ALA A 230 -8.55 23.92 15.47
C ALA A 230 -8.74 23.54 14.01
N ILE A 231 -8.62 22.26 13.69
CA ILE A 231 -8.80 21.71 12.34
C ILE A 231 -9.91 20.66 12.42
N THR A 232 -10.95 20.82 11.60
CA THR A 232 -12.17 20.03 11.71
C THR A 232 -12.45 19.23 10.44
N ALA A 233 -12.89 18.00 10.61
CA ALA A 233 -13.30 17.10 9.53
C ALA A 233 -14.81 16.87 9.60
N PHE A 234 -15.58 17.64 8.83
CA PHE A 234 -17.01 17.44 8.64
C PHE A 234 -17.30 16.77 7.30
N ASP A 235 -18.40 16.03 7.18
CA ASP A 235 -18.84 15.49 5.88
C ASP A 235 -19.04 16.65 4.88
N SER A 236 -19.72 17.74 5.27
CA SER A 236 -19.82 18.99 4.52
C SER A 236 -19.09 20.10 5.29
N PRO A 237 -18.27 20.96 4.64
CA PRO A 237 -18.24 21.26 3.20
C PRO A 237 -17.13 20.54 2.40
N TYR A 238 -16.86 19.25 2.69
CA TYR A 238 -15.92 18.41 1.93
C TYR A 238 -14.46 18.90 1.99
N ARG A 239 -14.04 19.49 3.10
CA ARG A 239 -12.67 19.99 3.34
C ARG A 239 -12.35 19.98 4.83
N TYR A 240 -11.10 20.25 5.18
CA TYR A 240 -10.68 20.37 6.58
C TYR A 240 -10.53 21.85 6.92
N ASP A 241 -11.51 22.43 7.62
CA ASP A 241 -11.50 23.86 7.93
C ASP A 241 -10.57 24.17 9.12
N ILE A 242 -9.85 25.29 9.03
CA ILE A 242 -8.93 25.80 10.05
C ILE A 242 -9.59 26.98 10.74
N TRP A 243 -9.74 26.91 12.06
CA TRP A 243 -10.40 27.91 12.89
C TRP A 243 -9.42 28.57 13.84
N ASP A 244 -9.45 29.90 13.90
CA ASP A 244 -8.87 30.65 15.02
C ASP A 244 -9.74 30.42 16.26
N THR A 245 -9.15 29.85 17.31
CA THR A 245 -9.91 29.52 18.53
C THR A 245 -10.15 30.74 19.41
N ALA A 246 -9.47 31.87 19.20
CA ALA A 246 -9.67 33.09 19.96
C ALA A 246 -10.73 33.98 19.33
N SER A 247 -10.67 34.21 18.01
CA SER A 247 -11.64 35.03 17.27
C SER A 247 -12.86 34.24 16.77
N LEU A 248 -12.82 32.91 16.81
CA LEU A 248 -13.89 32.03 16.30
C LEU A 248 -14.18 32.25 14.82
N THR A 249 -13.12 32.48 14.03
CA THR A 249 -13.23 32.70 12.59
C THR A 249 -12.45 31.67 11.81
N ARG A 250 -12.97 31.27 10.65
CA ARG A 250 -12.24 30.44 9.70
C ARG A 250 -11.07 31.22 9.11
N VAL A 251 -9.87 30.66 9.17
CA VAL A 251 -8.63 31.28 8.66
C VAL A 251 -8.02 30.54 7.47
N GLY A 252 -8.54 29.35 7.13
CA GLY A 252 -8.10 28.58 5.96
C GLY A 252 -8.76 27.21 5.91
N ALA A 253 -8.29 26.36 4.99
CA ALA A 253 -8.61 24.95 4.95
C ALA A 253 -7.56 24.13 4.21
N TYR A 254 -7.57 22.82 4.46
CA TYR A 254 -6.85 21.82 3.67
C TYR A 254 -7.82 21.07 2.74
N GLY A 255 -7.31 20.73 1.55
CA GLY A 255 -8.05 19.95 0.56
C GLY A 255 -9.28 20.66 -0.01
N GLU A 256 -9.16 21.97 -0.25
CA GLU A 256 -10.07 22.72 -1.12
C GLU A 256 -9.80 22.35 -2.58
N GLU A 257 -10.47 21.30 -3.04
CA GLU A 257 -10.38 20.86 -4.43
C GLU A 257 -11.54 21.43 -5.24
N PRO A 258 -11.33 21.79 -6.52
CA PRO A 258 -12.39 22.28 -7.40
C PRO A 258 -13.44 21.20 -7.71
N THR A 259 -13.12 19.93 -7.47
CA THR A 259 -14.02 18.80 -7.64
C THR A 259 -14.20 18.07 -6.31
N PHE A 260 -15.37 17.46 -6.14
CA PHE A 260 -15.62 16.63 -4.97
C PHE A 260 -14.67 15.42 -4.98
N VAL A 261 -13.88 15.27 -3.91
CA VAL A 261 -12.88 14.20 -3.76
C VAL A 261 -13.14 13.28 -2.57
N GLY A 262 -14.37 13.30 -2.01
CA GLY A 262 -14.75 12.46 -0.88
C GLY A 262 -15.01 13.23 0.42
N PHE A 263 -15.67 12.54 1.35
CA PHE A 263 -16.06 13.07 2.66
C PHE A 263 -14.93 12.91 3.67
N PRO A 264 -14.47 13.98 4.35
CA PRO A 264 -13.55 13.89 5.48
C PRO A 264 -13.98 12.85 6.52
N GLN A 265 -13.07 11.99 6.99
CA GLN A 265 -13.35 10.96 8.01
C GLN A 265 -12.43 11.04 9.23
N ALA A 266 -11.19 11.52 9.04
CA ALA A 266 -10.21 11.63 10.10
C ALA A 266 -9.21 12.75 9.77
N VAL A 267 -8.67 13.40 10.80
CA VAL A 267 -7.64 14.43 10.66
C VAL A 267 -6.67 14.41 11.85
N ALA A 268 -5.37 14.50 11.58
CA ALA A 268 -4.35 14.61 12.64
C ALA A 268 -3.26 15.60 12.28
N LEU A 269 -2.67 16.20 13.31
CA LEU A 269 -1.45 17.00 13.24
C LEU A 269 -0.24 16.12 13.58
N SER A 270 0.88 16.34 12.89
CA SER A 270 2.15 15.72 13.27
C SER A 270 2.63 16.24 14.64
N PRO A 271 3.42 15.47 15.39
CA PRO A 271 3.89 15.88 16.71
C PRO A 271 4.68 17.20 16.74
N ASP A 272 5.36 17.55 15.66
CA ASP A 272 6.08 18.82 15.48
C ASP A 272 5.19 19.98 15.00
N GLY A 273 3.91 19.71 14.69
CA GLY A 273 2.95 20.67 14.17
C GLY A 273 3.19 21.12 12.72
N ALA A 274 4.16 20.53 12.01
CA ALA A 274 4.55 20.95 10.67
C ALA A 274 3.66 20.35 9.56
N HIS A 275 2.95 19.27 9.84
CA HIS A 275 2.15 18.53 8.85
C HIS A 275 0.74 18.24 9.35
N VAL A 276 -0.20 18.23 8.41
CA VAL A 276 -1.57 17.77 8.62
C VAL A 276 -1.83 16.60 7.71
N ILE A 277 -2.44 15.54 8.24
CA ILE A 277 -2.95 14.42 7.46
C ILE A 277 -4.47 14.40 7.54
N GLY A 278 -5.11 14.26 6.38
CA GLY A 278 -6.55 14.16 6.27
C GLY A 278 -6.94 12.93 5.46
N ALA A 279 -7.77 12.07 6.03
CA ALA A 279 -8.34 10.91 5.35
C ALA A 279 -9.78 11.15 4.93
N ARG A 280 -10.14 10.69 3.73
CA ARG A 280 -11.45 10.86 3.12
C ARG A 280 -12.04 9.52 2.70
N ALA A 281 -13.33 9.34 2.90
CA ALA A 281 -14.10 8.24 2.33
C ALA A 281 -14.42 8.52 0.85
N SER A 282 -14.58 7.46 0.06
CA SER A 282 -14.97 7.58 -1.36
C SER A 282 -16.41 8.10 -1.53
N ARG A 283 -16.72 8.64 -2.71
CA ARG A 283 -17.99 9.29 -3.05
C ARG A 283 -19.21 8.43 -2.77
N ASP A 284 -19.15 7.15 -3.12
CA ASP A 284 -20.31 6.28 -3.07
C ASP A 284 -20.41 5.48 -1.78
N ARG A 285 -19.47 5.65 -0.81
CA ARG A 285 -19.29 4.83 0.41
C ARG A 285 -19.25 3.29 0.17
N ILE A 286 -19.43 2.85 -1.07
CA ILE A 286 -19.75 1.48 -1.50
C ILE A 286 -18.83 1.02 -2.66
N GLU A 287 -18.22 1.91 -3.48
CA GLU A 287 -17.38 1.49 -4.64
C GLU A 287 -15.88 1.86 -4.59
N LEU A 288 -15.08 0.81 -4.91
CA LEU A 288 -13.77 0.59 -5.57
C LEU A 288 -12.67 1.67 -5.68
N ALA A 289 -12.93 2.97 -5.49
CA ALA A 289 -11.86 3.97 -5.55
C ALA A 289 -11.00 4.03 -4.26
N GLY A 290 -11.50 3.44 -3.17
CA GLY A 290 -10.85 3.46 -1.86
C GLY A 290 -10.84 4.85 -1.19
N PRO A 291 -10.54 4.93 0.11
CA PRO A 291 -10.21 6.17 0.76
C PRO A 291 -8.96 6.81 0.16
N ARG A 292 -8.97 8.13 0.20
CA ARG A 292 -7.84 8.97 -0.14
C ARG A 292 -7.29 9.62 1.11
N ILE A 293 -5.98 9.58 1.26
CA ILE A 293 -5.25 10.40 2.22
C ILE A 293 -4.59 11.55 1.49
N GLY A 294 -4.71 12.76 2.04
CA GLY A 294 -3.88 13.91 1.68
C GLY A 294 -2.95 14.26 2.83
N VAL A 295 -1.69 14.53 2.51
CA VAL A 295 -0.73 15.12 3.45
C VAL A 295 -0.45 16.56 3.04
N TYR A 296 -0.51 17.47 4.00
CA TYR A 296 -0.43 18.91 3.80
C TYR A 296 0.67 19.51 4.66
N ASP A 297 1.32 20.54 4.14
CA ASP A 297 2.13 21.45 4.92
C ASP A 297 1.21 22.30 5.81
N ALA A 298 1.42 22.26 7.12
CA ALA A 298 0.49 22.88 8.06
C ALA A 298 0.45 24.41 7.93
N ALA A 299 1.60 25.03 7.62
CA ALA A 299 1.73 26.48 7.56
C ALA A 299 1.18 27.07 6.25
N THR A 300 1.42 26.41 5.13
CA THR A 300 1.09 26.92 3.79
C THR A 300 -0.19 26.33 3.20
N THR A 301 -0.78 25.33 3.85
CA THR A 301 -1.91 24.51 3.37
C THR A 301 -1.66 23.75 2.06
N THR A 302 -0.44 23.82 1.53
CA THR A 302 -0.04 23.16 0.29
C THR A 302 -0.11 21.66 0.46
N LYS A 303 -0.80 20.99 -0.46
CA LYS A 303 -0.81 19.54 -0.53
C LYS A 303 0.54 19.03 -0.99
N ARG A 304 1.19 18.18 -0.20
CA ARG A 304 2.51 17.61 -0.50
C ARG A 304 2.38 16.36 -1.37
N HIS A 305 1.46 15.47 -1.02
CA HIS A 305 1.15 14.27 -1.80
C HIS A 305 -0.18 13.65 -1.36
N THR A 306 -0.65 12.69 -2.14
CA THR A 306 -1.84 11.88 -1.86
C THR A 306 -1.52 10.40 -1.98
N ALA A 307 -2.29 9.59 -1.29
CA ALA A 307 -2.32 8.15 -1.50
C ALA A 307 -3.76 7.65 -1.50
N ASP A 308 -4.02 6.65 -2.32
CA ASP A 308 -5.30 5.99 -2.45
C ASP A 308 -5.14 4.53 -2.01
N ASN A 309 -6.14 3.98 -1.32
CA ASN A 309 -6.13 2.57 -0.93
C ASN A 309 -7.51 1.93 -1.13
N PRO A 310 -7.70 1.08 -2.16
CA PRO A 310 -9.01 0.49 -2.47
C PRO A 310 -9.46 -0.60 -1.48
N ALA A 311 -8.66 -0.96 -0.48
CA ALA A 311 -8.91 -2.13 0.38
C ALA A 311 -10.05 -1.98 1.40
N GLY A 312 -10.60 -0.77 1.62
CA GLY A 312 -11.67 -0.59 2.61
C GLY A 312 -12.16 0.85 2.72
N GLN A 313 -12.74 1.23 3.86
CA GLN A 313 -13.09 2.60 4.22
C GLN A 313 -12.39 2.98 5.51
N VAL A 314 -11.99 4.25 5.66
CA VAL A 314 -11.34 4.74 6.89
C VAL A 314 -12.30 4.62 8.07
N VAL A 315 -11.83 4.02 9.17
CA VAL A 315 -12.52 4.05 10.45
C VAL A 315 -12.50 5.49 10.95
N GLU A 316 -13.69 6.03 11.23
CA GLU A 316 -13.88 7.43 11.64
C GLU A 316 -12.96 7.81 12.81
N GLY A 317 -12.21 8.91 12.66
CA GLY A 317 -11.25 9.40 13.65
C GLY A 317 -9.97 8.58 13.82
N ALA A 318 -9.86 7.39 13.23
CA ALA A 318 -8.70 6.52 13.44
C ALA A 318 -7.55 6.89 12.50
N ILE A 319 -6.82 7.96 12.81
CA ILE A 319 -5.59 8.36 12.12
C ILE A 319 -4.53 8.91 13.07
N THR A 320 -3.28 8.54 12.88
CA THR A 320 -2.18 8.99 13.74
C THR A 320 -0.84 9.00 13.02
N PHE A 321 0.12 9.76 13.55
CA PHE A 321 1.51 9.76 13.09
C PHE A 321 2.39 8.91 14.02
N SER A 322 3.40 8.24 13.45
CA SER A 322 4.53 7.69 14.20
C SER A 322 5.82 7.96 13.44
N GLY A 323 6.70 8.78 14.02
CA GLY A 323 7.89 9.26 13.33
C GLY A 323 7.54 9.98 12.03
N THR A 324 8.13 9.54 10.92
CA THR A 324 7.86 10.12 9.60
C THR A 324 6.60 9.60 8.94
N ASP A 325 6.01 8.54 9.48
CA ASP A 325 4.95 7.77 8.88
C ASP A 325 3.59 8.12 9.48
N ALA A 326 2.53 7.77 8.76
CA ALA A 326 1.19 7.89 9.25
C ALA A 326 0.42 6.58 9.11
N PHE A 327 -0.58 6.39 9.96
CA PHE A 327 -1.31 5.16 10.10
C PHE A 327 -2.80 5.45 10.20
N THR A 328 -3.60 4.65 9.52
CA THR A 328 -5.06 4.63 9.67
C THR A 328 -5.55 3.19 9.67
N VAL A 329 -6.74 2.97 10.20
CA VAL A 329 -7.40 1.66 10.14
C VAL A 329 -8.52 1.72 9.10
N LEU A 330 -8.51 0.74 8.21
CA LEU A 330 -9.53 0.55 7.19
C LEU A 330 -10.48 -0.58 7.60
N TYR A 331 -11.77 -0.39 7.34
CA TYR A 331 -12.80 -1.41 7.42
C TYR A 331 -13.21 -1.87 6.02
N GLU A 332 -13.00 -3.15 5.72
CA GLU A 332 -13.38 -3.76 4.44
C GLU A 332 -14.80 -4.34 4.55
N MET A 333 -15.78 -3.68 3.93
CA MET A 333 -17.20 -4.08 4.05
C MET A 333 -17.49 -5.47 3.48
N SER A 334 -16.77 -5.90 2.45
CA SER A 334 -16.98 -7.20 1.78
C SER A 334 -16.57 -8.39 2.65
N THR A 335 -15.54 -8.22 3.47
CA THR A 335 -14.98 -9.30 4.31
C THR A 335 -15.25 -9.09 5.80
N GLY A 336 -15.66 -7.89 6.20
CA GLY A 336 -15.79 -7.47 7.60
C GLY A 336 -14.43 -7.32 8.31
N ARG A 337 -13.32 -7.25 7.57
CA ARG A 337 -11.96 -7.21 8.13
C ARG A 337 -11.51 -5.79 8.42
N TYR A 338 -10.62 -5.67 9.40
CA TYR A 338 -9.89 -4.44 9.68
C TYR A 338 -8.45 -4.57 9.18
N THR A 339 -7.96 -3.53 8.52
CA THR A 339 -6.64 -3.48 7.89
C THR A 339 -5.92 -2.22 8.35
N LEU A 340 -4.72 -2.38 8.89
CA LEU A 340 -3.83 -1.26 9.14
C LEU A 340 -3.23 -0.79 7.82
N TRP A 341 -3.47 0.47 7.47
CA TRP A 341 -2.81 1.12 6.35
C TRP A 341 -1.70 2.03 6.87
N ARG A 342 -0.47 1.73 6.47
CA ARG A 342 0.71 2.54 6.74
C ARG A 342 1.04 3.38 5.51
N LEU A 343 1.08 4.68 5.71
CA LEU A 343 1.62 5.66 4.77
C LEU A 343 3.07 5.96 5.14
N ARG A 344 4.01 5.36 4.38
CA ARG A 344 5.44 5.51 4.66
C ARG A 344 5.96 6.85 4.19
N GLY A 345 6.81 7.48 5.01
CA GLY A 345 7.41 8.77 4.72
C GLY A 345 6.38 9.88 4.50
N ALA A 346 5.24 9.83 5.21
CA ALA A 346 4.16 10.80 5.08
C ALA A 346 4.63 12.26 5.27
N THR A 347 5.58 12.49 6.18
CA THR A 347 6.15 13.83 6.43
C THR A 347 7.33 14.18 5.50
N LEU A 348 7.80 13.24 4.69
CA LEU A 348 8.94 13.48 3.78
C LEU A 348 8.50 14.29 2.55
N ALA A 349 9.47 14.93 1.89
CA ALA A 349 9.24 15.60 0.62
C ALA A 349 8.85 14.60 -0.48
N ALA A 350 8.06 15.03 -1.45
CA ALA A 350 7.59 14.14 -2.51
C ALA A 350 8.70 13.90 -3.55
N SER A 351 8.59 12.78 -4.27
CA SER A 351 9.41 12.47 -5.44
C SER A 351 8.54 11.93 -6.56
N SER A 352 9.07 11.89 -7.78
CA SER A 352 8.40 11.29 -8.92
C SER A 352 9.37 10.48 -9.75
N VAL A 353 9.00 9.24 -10.04
CA VAL A 353 9.64 8.41 -11.06
C VAL A 353 8.76 8.45 -12.30
N THR A 354 9.38 8.65 -13.46
CA THR A 354 8.76 8.39 -14.76
C THR A 354 9.49 7.25 -15.45
N VAL A 355 8.76 6.47 -16.24
CA VAL A 355 9.30 5.37 -17.03
C VAL A 355 8.68 5.39 -18.42
N THR A 356 9.48 5.08 -19.43
CA THR A 356 9.07 5.00 -20.83
C THR A 356 9.70 3.75 -21.45
N ALA A 357 8.87 3.00 -22.17
CA ALA A 357 9.29 1.84 -22.94
C ALA A 357 8.70 1.95 -24.36
N PRO A 358 9.27 1.24 -25.35
CA PRO A 358 8.67 1.14 -26.68
C PRO A 358 7.24 0.58 -26.59
N ALA A 359 6.33 1.07 -27.43
CA ALA A 359 4.96 0.56 -27.43
C ALA A 359 4.89 -0.94 -27.80
N THR A 360 5.82 -1.40 -28.63
CA THR A 360 5.90 -2.78 -29.10
C THR A 360 7.32 -3.34 -28.97
N GLY A 361 7.40 -4.66 -28.84
CA GLY A 361 8.65 -5.41 -28.85
C GLY A 361 8.47 -6.78 -29.51
N THR A 362 9.52 -7.60 -29.51
CA THR A 362 9.45 -9.00 -29.94
C THR A 362 10.17 -9.85 -28.92
N ALA A 363 9.61 -11.00 -28.56
CA ALA A 363 10.22 -11.88 -27.58
C ALA A 363 11.65 -12.24 -28.03
N LEU A 364 12.59 -12.35 -27.09
CA LEU A 364 14.02 -12.61 -27.33
C LEU A 364 14.77 -11.52 -28.12
N VAL A 365 14.13 -10.38 -28.42
CA VAL A 365 14.79 -9.22 -29.02
C VAL A 365 15.00 -8.15 -27.94
N PRO A 366 16.23 -7.61 -27.78
CA PRO A 366 16.48 -6.55 -26.81
C PRO A 366 15.64 -5.30 -27.05
N LEU A 367 15.18 -4.68 -25.97
CA LEU A 367 14.53 -3.38 -25.96
C LEU A 367 15.11 -2.52 -24.84
N THR A 368 14.95 -1.20 -24.96
CA THR A 368 15.46 -0.24 -23.96
C THR A 368 14.29 0.41 -23.23
N VAL A 369 14.34 0.36 -21.90
CA VAL A 369 13.44 1.10 -21.02
C VAL A 369 14.22 2.25 -20.39
N THR A 370 13.67 3.46 -20.44
CA THR A 370 14.28 4.66 -19.87
C THR A 370 13.36 5.28 -18.84
N GLY A 371 13.90 6.15 -18.01
CA GLY A 371 13.10 6.90 -17.06
C GLY A 371 13.87 8.00 -16.35
N ARG A 372 13.18 8.65 -15.42
CA ARG A 372 13.76 9.75 -14.64
C ARG A 372 13.18 9.80 -13.23
N LEU A 373 14.04 10.01 -12.25
CA LEU A 373 13.69 10.42 -10.89
C LEU A 373 13.76 11.95 -10.78
N THR A 374 12.74 12.57 -10.19
CA THR A 374 12.71 13.99 -9.83
C THR A 374 12.31 14.18 -8.37
N LEU A 375 12.83 15.24 -7.76
CA LEU A 375 12.59 15.60 -6.37
C LEU A 375 11.72 16.86 -6.30
N SER A 376 10.78 16.92 -5.35
CA SER A 376 9.80 18.01 -5.30
C SER A 376 10.40 19.39 -5.00
N ASP A 377 11.62 19.44 -4.46
CA ASP A 377 12.34 20.69 -4.19
C ASP A 377 13.17 21.18 -5.39
N GLY A 378 13.17 20.42 -6.50
CA GLY A 378 13.93 20.73 -7.71
C GLY A 378 15.42 20.40 -7.63
N SER A 379 15.90 19.82 -6.52
CA SER A 379 17.28 19.36 -6.40
C SER A 379 17.56 18.17 -7.33
N VAL A 380 18.82 18.03 -7.74
CA VAL A 380 19.23 16.88 -8.56
C VAL A 380 19.37 15.64 -7.68
N PRO A 381 18.77 14.49 -8.05
CA PRO A 381 18.80 13.29 -7.18
C PRO A 381 20.19 12.68 -7.00
N GLY A 382 21.11 12.90 -7.94
CA GLY A 382 22.39 12.20 -7.97
C GLY A 382 22.24 10.72 -8.32
N ALA A 383 23.24 9.92 -7.95
CA ALA A 383 23.21 8.47 -8.12
C ALA A 383 22.30 7.82 -7.06
N GLN A 384 21.18 7.26 -7.50
CA GLN A 384 20.18 6.60 -6.66
C GLN A 384 19.87 5.21 -7.22
N PRO A 385 19.80 4.16 -6.39
CA PRO A 385 19.36 2.85 -6.85
C PRO A 385 17.86 2.86 -7.15
N VAL A 386 17.47 2.34 -8.31
CA VAL A 386 16.06 2.10 -8.67
C VAL A 386 15.86 0.63 -8.97
N VAL A 387 14.74 0.08 -8.49
CA VAL A 387 14.39 -1.32 -8.67
C VAL A 387 13.40 -1.43 -9.83
N VAL A 388 13.72 -2.29 -10.80
CA VAL A 388 12.85 -2.54 -11.96
C VAL A 388 12.37 -3.97 -11.93
N THR A 389 11.05 -4.14 -11.92
CA THR A 389 10.39 -5.45 -11.96
C THR A 389 9.67 -5.60 -13.27
N ARG A 390 9.97 -6.68 -13.99
CA ARG A 390 9.25 -7.09 -15.19
C ARG A 390 8.12 -8.03 -14.79
N ARG A 391 6.87 -7.72 -15.15
CA ARG A 391 5.71 -8.60 -15.00
C ARG A 391 5.25 -9.13 -16.35
N HIS A 392 4.98 -10.43 -16.39
CA HIS A 392 4.53 -11.16 -17.57
C HIS A 392 3.00 -11.27 -17.63
N PRO A 393 2.43 -11.59 -18.80
CA PRO A 393 0.97 -11.74 -18.97
C PRO A 393 0.34 -12.82 -18.07
N ASP A 394 1.12 -13.82 -17.68
CA ASP A 394 0.70 -14.91 -16.79
C ASP A 394 0.73 -14.51 -15.29
N GLY A 395 1.09 -13.27 -14.98
CA GLY A 395 1.22 -12.75 -13.63
C GLY A 395 2.56 -13.05 -12.96
N THR A 396 3.45 -13.82 -13.58
CA THR A 396 4.81 -14.03 -13.06
C THR A 396 5.64 -12.76 -13.17
N SER A 397 6.65 -12.63 -12.31
CA SER A 397 7.48 -11.44 -12.27
C SER A 397 8.95 -11.77 -12.03
N ALA A 398 9.83 -10.90 -12.51
CA ALA A 398 11.27 -10.98 -12.31
C ALA A 398 11.84 -9.59 -12.06
N THR A 399 12.59 -9.43 -10.96
CA THR A 399 13.41 -8.24 -10.74
C THR A 399 14.60 -8.27 -11.70
N LEU A 400 14.80 -7.19 -12.45
CA LEU A 400 15.89 -7.04 -13.41
C LEU A 400 17.18 -6.63 -12.70
N ALA A 401 18.27 -6.56 -13.46
CA ALA A 401 19.56 -6.12 -12.94
C ALA A 401 19.44 -4.72 -12.28
N PRO A 402 20.20 -4.44 -11.21
CA PRO A 402 20.14 -3.15 -10.53
C PRO A 402 20.42 -1.99 -11.49
N VAL A 403 19.62 -0.93 -11.38
CA VAL A 403 19.77 0.29 -12.18
C VAL A 403 20.07 1.44 -11.24
N THR A 404 21.00 2.32 -11.61
CA THR A 404 21.32 3.52 -10.86
C THR A 404 21.06 4.73 -11.73
N THR A 405 20.45 5.78 -11.16
CA THR A 405 20.28 7.04 -11.86
C THR A 405 21.61 7.72 -12.14
N ALA A 406 21.70 8.43 -13.26
CA ALA A 406 22.72 9.43 -13.50
C ALA A 406 22.51 10.65 -12.59
N THR A 407 23.49 11.55 -12.56
CA THR A 407 23.46 12.75 -11.71
C THR A 407 22.19 13.59 -11.88
N ASP A 408 21.65 13.66 -13.10
CA ASP A 408 20.45 14.42 -13.43
C ASP A 408 19.13 13.68 -13.14
N GLY A 409 19.22 12.48 -12.56
CA GLY A 409 18.10 11.62 -12.22
C GLY A 409 17.66 10.66 -13.34
N THR A 410 18.24 10.72 -14.54
CA THR A 410 17.87 9.82 -15.64
C THR A 410 18.41 8.41 -15.45
N PHE A 411 17.71 7.40 -15.97
CA PHE A 411 18.20 6.02 -15.99
C PHE A 411 17.78 5.31 -17.28
N SER A 412 18.52 4.25 -17.62
CA SER A 412 18.27 3.41 -18.79
C SER A 412 18.65 1.98 -18.47
N LEU A 413 17.86 1.03 -18.97
CA LEU A 413 18.15 -0.39 -18.90
C LEU A 413 17.78 -1.06 -20.23
N THR A 414 18.50 -2.11 -20.55
CA THR A 414 18.17 -2.99 -21.68
C THR A 414 17.62 -4.29 -21.13
N ASP A 415 16.44 -4.68 -21.60
CA ASP A 415 15.84 -5.97 -21.27
C ASP A 415 15.60 -6.79 -22.54
N THR A 416 15.55 -8.11 -22.40
CA THR A 416 15.18 -9.04 -23.47
C THR A 416 14.01 -9.90 -22.99
N PRO A 417 12.75 -9.51 -23.27
CA PRO A 417 11.57 -10.22 -22.81
C PRO A 417 11.56 -11.67 -23.31
N PRO A 418 11.43 -12.69 -22.45
CA PRO A 418 11.46 -14.09 -22.86
C PRO A 418 10.16 -14.57 -23.51
N VAL A 419 9.05 -13.85 -23.34
CA VAL A 419 7.70 -14.25 -23.77
C VAL A 419 6.99 -13.11 -24.47
N GLY A 420 6.03 -13.44 -25.33
CA GLY A 420 5.09 -12.50 -25.94
C GLY A 420 3.89 -12.18 -25.05
N GLY A 421 3.11 -11.18 -25.46
CA GLY A 421 1.98 -10.59 -24.75
C GLY A 421 2.32 -9.26 -24.09
N THR A 422 1.38 -8.75 -23.29
CA THR A 422 1.53 -7.50 -22.53
C THR A 422 2.54 -7.68 -21.39
N VAL A 423 3.69 -7.02 -21.49
CA VAL A 423 4.73 -6.99 -20.45
C VAL A 423 4.72 -5.63 -19.76
N HIS A 424 4.76 -5.63 -18.43
CA HIS A 424 4.86 -4.41 -17.63
C HIS A 424 6.25 -4.27 -17.02
N TYR A 425 6.75 -3.04 -16.95
CA TYR A 425 7.97 -2.65 -16.24
C TYR A 425 7.59 -1.69 -15.12
N ASP A 426 7.55 -2.20 -13.89
CA ASP A 426 7.32 -1.40 -12.70
C ASP A 426 8.67 -0.93 -12.14
N VAL A 427 8.86 0.38 -12.09
CA VAL A 427 10.04 1.02 -11.52
C VAL A 427 9.67 1.61 -10.18
N LEU A 428 10.42 1.24 -9.14
CA LEU A 428 10.28 1.74 -7.78
C LEU A 428 11.59 2.38 -7.34
N TRP A 429 11.49 3.61 -6.84
CA TRP A 429 12.52 4.22 -6.01
C TRP A 429 12.06 4.21 -4.55
N ASP A 430 12.85 3.59 -3.66
CA ASP A 430 12.49 3.41 -2.25
C ASP A 430 12.50 4.72 -1.42
N GLY A 431 12.92 5.84 -2.03
CA GLY A 431 13.11 7.09 -1.31
C GLY A 431 14.40 7.09 -0.49
N ASN A 432 14.51 8.07 0.41
CA ASN A 432 15.62 8.22 1.33
C ASN A 432 15.15 8.97 2.60
N SER A 433 16.09 9.41 3.44
CA SER A 433 15.77 10.12 4.68
C SER A 433 15.08 11.49 4.49
N ALA A 434 15.11 12.06 3.28
CA ALA A 434 14.55 13.38 2.98
C ALA A 434 13.32 13.31 2.06
N PHE A 435 13.26 12.30 1.19
CA PHE A 435 12.23 12.16 0.17
C PHE A 435 11.54 10.81 0.24
N ARG A 436 10.23 10.86 0.07
CA ARG A 436 9.36 9.71 0.00
C ARG A 436 9.63 8.89 -1.27
N TRP A 437 9.40 7.60 -1.17
CA TRP A 437 9.38 6.66 -2.28
C TRP A 437 8.41 7.09 -3.40
N SER A 438 8.68 6.67 -4.64
CA SER A 438 7.77 6.84 -5.78
C SER A 438 7.94 5.71 -6.79
N GLN A 439 6.90 5.47 -7.59
CA GLN A 439 6.87 4.40 -8.58
C GLN A 439 6.17 4.82 -9.87
N ALA A 440 6.51 4.15 -10.96
CA ALA A 440 5.79 4.24 -12.22
C ALA A 440 5.87 2.93 -13.01
N THR A 441 4.91 2.73 -13.91
CA THR A 441 4.82 1.53 -14.74
C THR A 441 4.80 1.92 -16.22
N ALA A 442 5.57 1.22 -17.04
CA ALA A 442 5.46 1.23 -18.50
C ALA A 442 4.98 -0.13 -19.02
N THR A 443 4.29 -0.14 -20.14
CA THR A 443 3.76 -1.36 -20.77
C THR A 443 4.32 -1.50 -22.18
N VAL A 444 4.64 -2.73 -22.57
CA VAL A 444 5.11 -3.10 -23.91
C VAL A 444 4.28 -4.27 -24.43
N GLU A 445 3.74 -4.16 -25.65
CA GLU A 445 3.13 -5.29 -26.35
C GLU A 445 4.21 -6.09 -27.08
N VAL A 446 4.54 -7.27 -26.55
CA VAL A 446 5.63 -8.10 -27.08
C VAL A 446 5.07 -9.14 -28.04
N ALA A 447 5.46 -9.09 -29.31
CA ALA A 447 5.10 -10.10 -30.29
C ALA A 447 5.85 -11.42 -30.05
N ARG A 448 5.17 -12.55 -30.29
CA ARG A 448 5.82 -13.87 -30.37
C ARG A 448 6.65 -13.96 -31.65
N GLN A 449 7.78 -14.67 -31.59
CA GLN A 449 8.63 -14.91 -32.76
C GLN A 449 8.04 -15.99 -33.67
N PRO A 450 8.22 -15.90 -34.99
CA PRO A 450 7.95 -17.04 -35.87
C PRO A 450 8.93 -18.17 -35.58
N ALA A 451 8.44 -19.40 -35.64
CA ALA A 451 9.28 -20.59 -35.72
C ALA A 451 9.17 -21.18 -37.13
N THR A 452 10.22 -21.84 -37.59
CA THR A 452 10.24 -22.50 -38.90
C THR A 452 10.17 -24.00 -38.70
N LEU A 453 9.41 -24.67 -39.57
CA LEU A 453 9.34 -26.13 -39.58
C LEU A 453 9.59 -26.59 -41.01
N SER A 454 10.44 -27.59 -41.15
CA SER A 454 10.72 -28.25 -42.42
C SER A 454 10.30 -29.71 -42.36
N LEU A 455 9.87 -30.25 -43.49
CA LEU A 455 9.52 -31.65 -43.65
C LEU A 455 10.08 -32.15 -44.98
N THR A 456 10.72 -33.30 -44.95
CA THR A 456 11.29 -33.95 -46.13
C THR A 456 11.00 -35.44 -46.06
N GLY A 457 10.59 -36.00 -47.19
CA GLY A 457 10.32 -37.43 -47.36
C GLY A 457 10.43 -37.84 -48.83
N PRO A 458 10.12 -39.10 -49.16
CA PRO A 458 10.05 -39.55 -50.56
C PRO A 458 8.97 -38.77 -51.32
N SER A 459 9.16 -38.49 -52.61
CA SER A 459 8.12 -37.91 -53.47
C SER A 459 7.19 -38.97 -54.07
N ALA A 460 7.66 -40.22 -54.15
CA ALA A 460 6.88 -41.36 -54.63
C ALA A 460 7.24 -42.66 -53.89
N ALA A 461 6.30 -43.60 -53.79
CA ALA A 461 6.50 -44.91 -53.19
C ALA A 461 5.51 -45.95 -53.73
N SER A 462 5.69 -47.22 -53.36
CA SER A 462 4.69 -48.27 -53.59
C SER A 462 3.84 -48.50 -52.34
N THR A 463 2.62 -48.95 -52.52
CA THR A 463 1.69 -49.31 -51.45
C THR A 463 2.31 -50.30 -50.46
N ASN A 464 2.00 -50.15 -49.16
CA ASN A 464 2.53 -50.96 -48.05
C ASN A 464 4.06 -50.91 -47.88
N ARG A 465 4.73 -49.88 -48.41
CA ARG A 465 6.14 -49.62 -48.12
C ARG A 465 6.30 -48.62 -47.01
N ASN A 466 7.28 -48.88 -46.16
CA ASN A 466 7.63 -48.01 -45.06
C ASN A 466 8.31 -46.74 -45.58
N LEU A 467 7.64 -45.60 -45.42
CA LEU A 467 8.13 -44.27 -45.78
C LEU A 467 8.87 -43.68 -44.60
N ARG A 468 9.96 -42.98 -44.88
CA ARG A 468 10.77 -42.30 -43.86
C ARG A 468 10.70 -40.80 -44.09
N PHE A 469 10.35 -40.08 -43.05
CA PHE A 469 10.30 -38.64 -43.03
C PHE A 469 11.29 -38.09 -42.01
N SER A 470 11.85 -36.94 -42.33
CA SER A 470 12.70 -36.18 -41.41
C SER A 470 12.43 -34.69 -41.59
N GLY A 471 12.70 -33.93 -40.54
CA GLY A 471 12.55 -32.48 -40.58
C GLY A 471 13.28 -31.82 -39.43
N VAL A 472 13.18 -30.50 -39.40
CA VAL A 472 13.75 -29.66 -38.34
C VAL A 472 12.71 -28.62 -37.93
N LEU A 473 12.47 -28.50 -36.62
CA LEU A 473 11.80 -27.35 -36.01
C LEU A 473 12.88 -26.37 -35.52
N GLU A 474 12.93 -25.16 -36.04
CA GLU A 474 13.88 -24.14 -35.60
C GLU A 474 13.16 -23.04 -34.81
N THR A 475 13.71 -22.73 -33.64
CA THR A 475 13.26 -21.63 -32.76
C THR A 475 14.40 -20.63 -32.60
N PRO A 476 14.43 -19.53 -33.37
CA PRO A 476 15.53 -18.58 -33.33
C PRO A 476 15.81 -18.02 -31.93
N GLY A 477 17.08 -18.00 -31.53
CA GLY A 477 17.50 -17.42 -30.25
C GLY A 477 17.13 -18.20 -28.99
N ARG A 478 16.53 -19.40 -29.11
CA ARG A 478 16.22 -20.27 -27.96
C ARG A 478 16.31 -21.75 -28.34
N ALA A 479 16.92 -22.55 -27.46
CA ALA A 479 16.83 -24.01 -27.59
C ALA A 479 15.38 -24.49 -27.38
N LEU A 480 15.05 -25.66 -27.96
CA LEU A 480 13.76 -26.29 -27.74
C LEU A 480 13.63 -26.80 -26.31
N ALA A 481 12.43 -26.67 -25.75
CA ALA A 481 12.14 -27.18 -24.42
C ALA A 481 12.13 -28.72 -24.44
N PRO A 482 12.70 -29.39 -23.41
CA PRO A 482 12.56 -30.84 -23.29
C PRO A 482 11.08 -31.26 -23.31
N GLY A 483 10.75 -32.26 -24.12
CA GLY A 483 9.37 -32.74 -24.25
C GLY A 483 8.49 -31.96 -25.23
N THR A 484 9.04 -30.99 -25.99
CA THR A 484 8.33 -30.40 -27.14
C THR A 484 7.78 -31.50 -28.05
N THR A 485 6.51 -31.39 -28.42
CA THR A 485 5.80 -32.40 -29.20
C THR A 485 5.27 -31.81 -30.50
N LEU A 486 5.45 -32.53 -31.60
CA LEU A 486 4.94 -32.21 -32.93
C LEU A 486 3.77 -33.12 -33.26
N THR A 487 2.69 -32.52 -33.75
CA THR A 487 1.54 -33.26 -34.28
C THR A 487 1.82 -33.64 -35.73
N VAL A 488 1.59 -34.91 -36.08
CA VAL A 488 1.77 -35.41 -37.44
C VAL A 488 0.44 -35.93 -37.96
N THR A 489 0.01 -35.44 -39.10
CA THR A 489 -1.18 -35.92 -39.80
C THR A 489 -0.85 -36.35 -41.22
N ARG A 490 -1.65 -37.27 -41.73
CA ARG A 490 -1.64 -37.71 -43.12
C ARG A 490 -3.04 -37.62 -43.68
N ILE A 491 -3.18 -37.05 -44.87
CA ILE A 491 -4.42 -36.99 -45.64
C ILE A 491 -4.21 -37.74 -46.95
N LEU A 492 -5.17 -38.59 -47.33
CA LEU A 492 -5.28 -39.11 -48.70
C LEU A 492 -6.10 -38.10 -49.53
N ASN A 493 -5.50 -37.55 -50.57
CA ASN A 493 -6.13 -36.53 -51.42
C ASN A 493 -7.17 -37.20 -52.34
N GLY A 494 -8.42 -36.72 -52.31
CA GLY A 494 -9.56 -37.30 -53.04
C GLY A 494 -10.88 -36.61 -52.67
N GLU A 495 -12.01 -37.12 -53.17
CA GLU A 495 -13.36 -36.56 -52.88
C GLU A 495 -13.76 -36.73 -51.40
N ASP A 496 -13.37 -37.85 -50.76
CA ASP A 496 -13.57 -38.12 -49.33
C ASP A 496 -12.26 -37.91 -48.54
N ILE A 497 -12.03 -36.69 -48.07
CA ILE A 497 -10.83 -36.32 -47.31
C ILE A 497 -10.87 -36.90 -45.89
N THR A 498 -10.11 -37.96 -45.64
CA THR A 498 -9.93 -38.51 -44.28
C THR A 498 -8.57 -38.10 -43.71
N THR A 499 -8.57 -37.42 -42.56
CA THR A 499 -7.35 -37.08 -41.82
C THR A 499 -6.99 -38.18 -40.84
N VAL A 500 -5.79 -38.75 -40.97
CA VAL A 500 -5.23 -39.73 -40.04
C VAL A 500 -4.20 -39.04 -39.15
N TYR A 501 -4.36 -39.16 -37.84
CA TYR A 501 -3.36 -38.72 -36.86
C TYR A 501 -2.34 -39.82 -36.63
N LEU A 502 -1.08 -39.52 -36.89
CA LEU A 502 0.04 -40.42 -36.62
C LEU A 502 0.56 -40.17 -35.19
N PRO A 503 1.36 -41.09 -34.61
CA PRO A 503 2.01 -40.85 -33.33
C PRO A 503 2.79 -39.53 -33.34
N ALA A 504 2.62 -38.74 -32.27
CA ALA A 504 3.31 -37.47 -32.14
C ALA A 504 4.83 -37.69 -32.04
N VAL A 505 5.59 -36.70 -32.52
CA VAL A 505 7.05 -36.79 -32.59
C VAL A 505 7.68 -35.77 -31.65
N THR A 506 8.63 -36.22 -30.84
CA THR A 506 9.44 -35.34 -29.99
C THR A 506 10.75 -35.03 -30.72
N PRO A 507 11.01 -33.75 -31.09
CA PRO A 507 12.28 -33.37 -31.68
C PRO A 507 13.43 -33.57 -30.69
N ALA A 508 14.63 -33.79 -31.23
CA ALA A 508 15.86 -33.69 -30.47
C ALA A 508 16.12 -32.23 -30.07
N ALA A 509 17.11 -32.02 -29.19
CA ALA A 509 17.46 -30.68 -28.69
C ALA A 509 17.90 -29.70 -29.79
N ASP A 510 18.42 -30.22 -30.92
CA ASP A 510 18.79 -29.44 -32.11
C ASP A 510 17.60 -29.21 -33.07
N GLY A 511 16.39 -29.63 -32.69
CA GLY A 511 15.18 -29.49 -33.49
C GLY A 511 14.96 -30.57 -34.53
N THR A 512 15.91 -31.48 -34.73
CA THR A 512 15.75 -32.57 -35.70
C THR A 512 14.73 -33.58 -35.22
N PHE A 513 13.91 -34.08 -36.14
CA PHE A 513 12.93 -35.13 -35.86
C PHE A 513 12.81 -36.11 -37.01
N ARG A 514 12.33 -37.32 -36.71
CA ARG A 514 12.07 -38.37 -37.70
C ARG A 514 10.82 -39.15 -37.34
N PHE A 515 10.09 -39.59 -38.34
CA PHE A 515 9.01 -40.56 -38.18
C PHE A 515 8.88 -41.41 -39.43
N THR A 516 8.09 -42.47 -39.30
CA THR A 516 7.83 -43.38 -40.40
C THR A 516 6.34 -43.68 -40.49
N ASP A 517 5.89 -44.00 -41.69
CA ASP A 517 4.51 -44.38 -41.93
C ASP A 517 4.41 -45.36 -43.10
N THR A 518 3.38 -46.22 -43.09
CA THR A 518 3.16 -47.24 -44.12
C THR A 518 1.75 -47.10 -44.69
N PRO A 519 1.55 -46.28 -45.74
CA PRO A 519 0.25 -46.10 -46.36
C PRO A 519 -0.22 -47.38 -47.05
N GLY A 520 -1.45 -47.78 -46.75
CA GLY A 520 -2.04 -49.06 -47.20
C GLY A 520 -2.83 -48.99 -48.51
N ALA A 521 -3.04 -47.80 -49.06
CA ALA A 521 -3.71 -47.60 -50.35
C ALA A 521 -2.84 -46.79 -51.31
N ALA A 522 -3.08 -46.94 -52.60
CA ALA A 522 -2.51 -46.09 -53.63
C ALA A 522 -3.24 -44.73 -53.66
N GLY A 523 -2.52 -43.68 -54.03
CA GLY A 523 -3.03 -42.32 -54.12
C GLY A 523 -2.01 -41.27 -53.72
N GLU A 524 -2.41 -40.00 -53.81
CA GLU A 524 -1.58 -38.88 -53.39
C GLU A 524 -1.85 -38.57 -51.92
N TYR A 525 -0.80 -38.57 -51.10
CA TYR A 525 -0.88 -38.30 -49.67
C TYR A 525 -0.21 -36.98 -49.32
N THR A 526 -0.89 -36.14 -48.54
CA THR A 526 -0.30 -34.95 -47.92
C THR A 526 0.01 -35.26 -46.45
N TYR A 527 1.29 -35.19 -46.08
CA TYR A 527 1.74 -35.27 -44.70
C TYR A 527 1.95 -33.87 -44.15
N THR A 528 1.35 -33.56 -43.01
CA THR A 528 1.52 -32.29 -42.32
C THR A 528 2.16 -32.54 -40.97
N VAL A 529 3.23 -31.81 -40.68
CA VAL A 529 3.81 -31.71 -39.34
C VAL A 529 3.53 -30.32 -38.81
N ARG A 530 3.01 -30.23 -37.58
CA ARG A 530 2.63 -28.98 -36.93
C ARG A 530 3.19 -28.90 -35.52
N TRP A 531 3.67 -27.72 -35.17
CA TRP A 531 3.93 -27.28 -33.81
C TRP A 531 2.99 -26.12 -33.47
N ASP A 532 2.33 -26.16 -32.32
CA ASP A 532 1.38 -25.10 -31.90
C ASP A 532 2.06 -23.82 -31.42
N GLY A 533 3.38 -23.85 -31.23
CA GLY A 533 4.15 -22.77 -30.61
C GLY A 533 4.05 -22.79 -29.08
N ASP A 534 4.45 -21.69 -28.46
CA ASP A 534 4.38 -21.51 -27.01
C ASP A 534 4.24 -20.01 -26.65
N ALA A 535 4.57 -19.65 -25.41
CA ALA A 535 4.53 -18.26 -24.94
C ALA A 535 5.54 -17.35 -25.68
N THR A 536 6.59 -17.90 -26.29
CA THR A 536 7.64 -17.18 -27.01
C THR A 536 7.44 -17.23 -28.53
N PHE A 537 7.03 -18.37 -29.07
CA PHE A 537 6.94 -18.62 -30.51
C PHE A 537 5.51 -18.83 -31.00
N LEU A 538 5.24 -18.37 -32.22
CA LEU A 538 4.04 -18.69 -32.98
C LEU A 538 4.06 -20.17 -33.43
N HIS A 539 2.88 -20.66 -33.83
CA HIS A 539 2.76 -21.97 -34.44
C HIS A 539 3.57 -22.06 -35.74
N ALA A 540 4.05 -23.27 -36.05
CA ALA A 540 4.78 -23.59 -37.28
C ALA A 540 4.20 -24.84 -37.92
N ARG A 541 4.22 -24.92 -39.25
CA ARG A 541 3.74 -26.09 -40.01
C ARG A 541 4.57 -26.33 -41.26
N ALA A 542 4.67 -27.59 -41.67
CA ALA A 542 5.21 -27.97 -42.97
C ALA A 542 4.43 -29.13 -43.55
N ASP A 543 4.26 -29.09 -44.87
CA ASP A 543 3.54 -30.11 -45.63
C ASP A 543 4.50 -30.79 -46.60
N HIS A 544 4.30 -32.09 -46.86
CA HIS A 544 5.05 -32.86 -47.85
C HIS A 544 4.12 -33.84 -48.56
N VAL A 545 4.18 -33.86 -49.89
CA VAL A 545 3.31 -34.69 -50.72
C VAL A 545 4.05 -35.94 -51.20
N VAL A 546 3.39 -37.10 -51.15
CA VAL A 546 3.90 -38.38 -51.62
C VAL A 546 2.88 -39.06 -52.52
N VAL A 547 3.31 -39.48 -53.72
CA VAL A 547 2.47 -40.30 -54.62
C VAL A 547 2.74 -41.78 -54.36
N VAL A 548 1.73 -42.52 -53.92
CA VAL A 548 1.82 -43.96 -53.63
C VAL A 548 1.15 -44.73 -54.77
N GLY A 549 1.91 -45.59 -55.45
CA GLY A 549 1.46 -46.43 -56.56
C GLY A 549 1.18 -47.89 -56.20
#